data_AF-A0A017HD70-F1
#
_entry.id   AF-A0A017HD70-F1
#
_cell.length_a   1.000
_cell.length_b   1.000
_cell.length_c   1.000
_cell.angle_alpha   90.00
_cell.angle_beta   90.00
_cell.angle_gamma   90.00
#
_symmetry.space_group_name_H-M   'P 1'
#
loop_
_entity.id
_entity.type
_entity.pdbx_description
1 polymer ?
#
loop_
_entity_poly.entity_id
_entity_poly.type
_entity_poly.pdbx_seq_one_letter_code
_entity_poly.pdbx_strand_id
1 'polypeptide(L)'
;MIGGIFTTLFGARRNMVVDTVEAFRENAEGRAARAATQRSEALAQFAAEMARARRGGWDRFIDGLNRLPRPMMAFGTLGLIGAAMADPAWFSARMQGLALVPEPLWWLMGAIVSFYFGARMQSHGQSFEREMAAALARMQTRPPAPAGHGPPRADANPALEDWWRTQA
;
A
#
# COMPACT_ATOMS: atom_id res chain seq x y z
N MET A 1 -50.56 10.65 64.18
CA MET A 1 -49.47 9.75 63.75
C MET A 1 -49.93 8.84 62.60
N ILE A 2 -50.31 9.41 61.44
CA ILE A 2 -50.72 8.65 60.23
C ILE A 2 -50.03 9.18 58.94
N GLY A 3 -49.37 10.34 58.98
CA GLY A 3 -48.68 10.91 57.81
C GLY A 3 -47.28 10.35 57.51
N GLY A 4 -46.62 9.68 58.47
CA GLY A 4 -45.24 9.19 58.32
C GLY A 4 -45.11 7.78 57.73
N ILE A 5 -46.21 7.04 57.59
CA ILE A 5 -46.21 5.64 57.13
C ILE A 5 -46.38 5.58 55.59
N PHE A 6 -47.03 6.56 54.98
CA PHE A 6 -47.18 6.63 53.52
C PHE A 6 -45.88 7.08 52.81
N THR A 7 -44.99 7.79 53.48
CA THR A 7 -43.73 8.29 52.91
C THR A 7 -42.64 7.22 52.84
N THR A 8 -42.61 6.29 53.79
CA THR A 8 -41.67 5.15 53.82
C THR A 8 -42.03 4.06 52.82
N LEU A 9 -43.32 3.88 52.50
CA LEU A 9 -43.77 2.90 51.51
C LEU A 9 -43.63 3.39 50.05
N PHE A 10 -43.71 4.71 49.80
CA PHE A 10 -43.62 5.28 48.45
C PHE A 10 -42.25 5.89 48.09
N GLY A 11 -41.36 6.13 49.05
CA GLY A 11 -40.05 6.74 48.80
C GLY A 11 -38.99 5.83 48.16
N ALA A 12 -39.17 4.50 48.21
CA ALA A 12 -38.14 3.54 47.78
C ALA A 12 -38.32 3.00 46.35
N ARG A 13 -39.40 3.37 45.64
CA ARG A 13 -39.72 2.77 44.33
C ARG A 13 -39.20 3.54 43.11
N ARG A 14 -38.67 4.75 43.27
CA ARG A 14 -38.28 5.59 42.12
C ARG A 14 -36.88 5.30 41.56
N ASN A 15 -35.98 4.73 42.37
CA ASN A 15 -34.62 4.38 41.92
C ASN A 15 -34.48 2.96 41.36
N MET A 16 -35.29 1.99 41.81
CA MET A 16 -35.18 0.59 41.35
C MET A 16 -35.70 0.37 39.92
N VAL A 17 -36.56 1.26 39.42
CA VAL A 17 -37.08 1.15 38.04
C VAL A 17 -36.03 1.60 37.02
N VAL A 18 -35.10 2.48 37.40
CA VAL A 18 -34.01 2.90 36.50
C VAL A 18 -33.00 1.77 36.33
N ASP A 19 -32.57 1.12 37.44
CA ASP A 19 -31.65 -0.02 37.41
C ASP A 19 -32.22 -1.25 36.66
N THR A 20 -33.54 -1.45 36.70
CA THR A 20 -34.16 -2.64 36.08
C THR A 20 -34.44 -2.43 34.57
N VAL A 21 -34.57 -1.20 34.09
CA VAL A 21 -34.78 -0.93 32.65
C VAL A 21 -33.46 -0.99 31.87
N GLU A 22 -32.32 -0.72 32.52
CA GLU A 22 -31.00 -0.87 31.92
C GLU A 22 -30.59 -2.35 31.75
N ALA A 23 -31.13 -3.24 32.59
CA ALA A 23 -30.88 -4.69 32.52
C ALA A 23 -31.65 -5.41 31.39
N PHE A 24 -32.79 -4.89 30.94
CA PHE A 24 -33.60 -5.48 29.85
C PHE A 24 -33.39 -4.84 28.48
N ARG A 25 -32.62 -3.77 28.40
CA ARG A 25 -32.22 -3.15 27.14
C ARG A 25 -30.71 -3.09 27.08
N GLU A 26 -30.11 -4.22 26.70
CA GLU A 26 -28.69 -4.34 26.44
C GLU A 26 -28.21 -3.11 25.65
N ASN A 27 -27.30 -2.37 26.29
CA ASN A 27 -26.84 -1.07 25.90
C ASN A 27 -26.40 -1.10 24.42
N ALA A 28 -27.18 -0.46 23.55
CA ALA A 28 -26.97 -0.52 22.10
C ALA A 28 -25.56 -0.04 21.72
N GLU A 29 -25.01 0.88 22.51
CA GLU A 29 -23.65 1.41 22.40
C GLU A 29 -22.57 0.39 22.81
N GLY A 30 -22.78 -0.37 23.90
CA GLY A 30 -21.84 -1.42 24.34
C GLY A 30 -21.82 -2.62 23.38
N ARG A 31 -22.92 -2.90 22.68
CA ARG A 31 -22.98 -3.89 21.61
C ARG A 31 -22.32 -3.38 20.32
N ALA A 32 -22.54 -2.11 19.97
CA ALA A 32 -21.92 -1.45 18.81
C ALA A 32 -20.41 -1.30 18.96
N ALA A 33 -19.91 -0.94 20.15
CA ALA A 33 -18.49 -0.83 20.45
C ALA A 33 -17.79 -2.20 20.33
N ARG A 34 -18.34 -3.24 20.96
CA ARG A 34 -17.80 -4.60 20.86
C ARG A 34 -17.85 -5.15 19.43
N ALA A 35 -18.91 -4.87 18.67
CA ALA A 35 -19.00 -5.23 17.26
C ALA A 35 -17.99 -4.46 16.38
N ALA A 36 -17.72 -3.19 16.69
CA ALA A 36 -16.70 -2.39 16.00
C ALA A 36 -15.29 -2.92 16.29
N THR A 37 -14.99 -3.27 17.55
CA THR A 37 -13.71 -3.87 17.94
C THR A 37 -13.50 -5.21 17.24
N GLN A 38 -14.48 -6.11 17.28
CA GLN A 38 -14.40 -7.40 16.58
C GLN A 38 -14.20 -7.24 15.06
N ARG A 39 -14.87 -6.26 14.43
CA ARG A 39 -14.67 -5.95 13.01
C ARG A 39 -13.27 -5.41 12.73
N SER A 40 -12.74 -4.52 13.58
CA SER A 40 -11.39 -3.98 13.42
C SER A 40 -10.30 -5.05 13.59
N GLU A 41 -10.47 -5.96 14.54
CA GLU A 41 -9.56 -7.08 14.78
C GLU A 41 -9.61 -8.08 13.62
N ALA A 42 -10.80 -8.41 13.13
CA ALA A 42 -10.97 -9.25 11.95
C ALA A 42 -10.30 -8.62 10.71
N LEU A 43 -10.48 -7.32 10.48
CA LEU A 43 -9.83 -6.60 9.38
C LEU A 43 -8.30 -6.54 9.54
N ALA A 44 -7.79 -6.37 10.75
CA ALA A 44 -6.36 -6.40 11.04
C ALA A 44 -5.76 -7.79 10.81
N GLN A 45 -6.48 -8.85 11.17
CA GLN A 45 -6.09 -10.24 10.92
C GLN A 45 -6.11 -10.56 9.42
N PHE A 46 -7.17 -10.18 8.70
CA PHE A 46 -7.23 -10.32 7.24
C PHE A 46 -6.11 -9.53 6.54
N ALA A 47 -5.79 -8.33 7.02
CA ALA A 47 -4.67 -7.54 6.51
C ALA A 47 -3.32 -8.21 6.77
N ALA A 48 -3.13 -8.80 7.96
CA ALA A 48 -1.91 -9.52 8.32
C ALA A 48 -1.73 -10.82 7.52
N GLU A 49 -2.82 -11.52 7.18
CA GLU A 49 -2.80 -12.70 6.30
C GLU A 49 -2.55 -12.33 4.84
N MET A 50 -3.19 -11.28 4.31
CA MET A 50 -2.93 -10.82 2.94
C MET A 50 -1.52 -10.23 2.75
N ALA A 51 -0.93 -9.63 3.79
CA ALA A 51 0.44 -9.14 3.75
C ALA A 51 1.48 -10.27 3.56
N ARG A 52 1.12 -11.52 3.91
CA ARG A 52 1.94 -12.72 3.70
C ARG A 52 1.53 -13.46 2.43
N ALA A 53 1.66 -12.78 1.29
CA ALA A 53 1.73 -13.46 0.00
C ALA A 53 3.03 -14.30 -0.05
N ARG A 54 2.96 -15.55 0.42
CA ARG A 54 4.02 -16.57 0.25
C ARG A 54 4.12 -16.90 -1.24
N ARG A 55 4.76 -16.03 -2.01
CA ARG A 55 5.18 -16.32 -3.40
C ARG A 55 6.02 -17.60 -3.37
N GLY A 56 5.57 -18.60 -4.13
CA GLY A 56 6.24 -19.91 -4.18
C GLY A 56 7.66 -19.80 -4.75
N GLY A 57 8.49 -20.83 -4.55
CA GLY A 57 9.80 -20.91 -5.20
C GLY A 57 9.68 -20.89 -6.73
N TRP A 58 8.64 -21.55 -7.26
CA TRP A 58 8.30 -21.53 -8.68
C TRP A 58 7.93 -20.13 -9.20
N ASP A 59 7.13 -19.38 -8.44
CA ASP A 59 6.78 -18.00 -8.81
C ASP A 59 8.02 -17.11 -8.89
N ARG A 60 8.97 -17.27 -7.96
CA ARG A 60 10.24 -16.53 -7.98
C ARG A 60 11.12 -16.93 -9.17
N PHE A 61 11.11 -18.21 -9.55
CA PHE A 61 11.83 -18.67 -10.75
C PHE A 61 11.24 -18.07 -12.02
N ILE A 62 9.92 -18.11 -12.18
CA ILE A 62 9.22 -17.51 -13.33
C ILE A 62 9.37 -15.98 -13.34
N ASP A 63 9.30 -15.32 -12.18
CA ASP A 63 9.58 -13.88 -12.06
C ASP A 63 11.04 -13.56 -12.44
N GLY A 64 11.99 -14.42 -12.06
CA GLY A 64 13.39 -14.32 -12.45
C GLY A 64 13.57 -14.44 -13.96
N LEU A 65 13.01 -15.50 -14.56
CA LEU A 65 13.04 -15.76 -16.00
C LEU A 65 12.46 -14.59 -16.81
N ASN A 66 11.35 -14.02 -16.35
CA ASN A 66 10.74 -12.84 -16.97
C ASN A 66 11.53 -11.53 -16.78
N ARG A 67 12.47 -11.50 -15.83
CA ARG A 67 13.39 -10.37 -15.60
C ARG A 67 14.71 -10.51 -16.33
N LEU A 68 15.04 -11.71 -16.84
CA LEU A 68 16.25 -11.97 -17.63
C LEU A 68 16.38 -11.19 -18.94
N PRO A 69 15.31 -10.74 -19.64
CA PRO A 69 15.51 -10.04 -20.91
C PRO A 69 16.42 -8.81 -20.79
N ARG A 70 16.32 -8.05 -19.70
CA ARG A 70 17.18 -6.87 -19.45
C ARG A 70 18.66 -7.26 -19.29
N PRO A 71 19.03 -8.17 -18.37
CA PRO A 71 20.39 -8.71 -18.30
C PRO A 71 20.90 -9.29 -19.62
N MET A 72 20.07 -10.07 -20.32
CA MET A 72 20.45 -10.73 -21.57
C MET A 72 20.78 -9.73 -22.67
N MET A 73 20.07 -8.61 -22.76
CA MET A 73 20.41 -7.56 -23.72
C MET A 73 21.79 -6.95 -23.44
N ALA A 74 22.11 -6.69 -22.16
CA ALA A 74 23.40 -6.14 -21.76
C ALA A 74 24.56 -7.14 -21.98
N PHE A 75 24.38 -8.40 -21.58
CA PHE A 75 25.40 -9.42 -21.83
C PHE A 75 25.52 -9.79 -23.31
N GLY A 76 24.43 -9.70 -24.07
CA GLY A 76 24.43 -9.93 -25.51
C GLY A 76 25.26 -8.90 -26.28
N THR A 77 25.14 -7.61 -25.95
CA THR A 77 25.96 -6.56 -26.57
C THR A 77 27.43 -6.67 -26.18
N LEU A 78 27.73 -6.93 -24.90
CA LEU A 78 29.11 -7.19 -24.47
C LEU A 78 29.69 -8.44 -25.16
N GLY A 79 28.88 -9.49 -25.33
CA GLY A 79 29.24 -10.70 -26.04
C GLY A 79 29.51 -10.47 -27.52
N LEU A 80 28.72 -9.63 -28.19
CA LEU A 80 28.96 -9.24 -29.59
C LEU A 80 30.29 -8.49 -29.75
N ILE A 81 30.59 -7.57 -28.84
CA ILE A 81 31.88 -6.84 -28.83
C ILE A 81 33.04 -7.82 -28.61
N GLY A 82 32.91 -8.72 -27.62
CA GLY A 82 33.90 -9.75 -27.35
C GLY A 82 34.12 -10.71 -28.53
N ALA A 83 33.03 -11.15 -29.17
CA ALA A 83 33.10 -12.01 -30.35
C ALA A 83 33.78 -11.33 -31.53
N ALA A 84 33.52 -10.03 -31.75
CA ALA A 84 34.19 -9.26 -32.79
C ALA A 84 35.70 -9.15 -32.56
N MET A 85 36.16 -9.12 -31.30
CA MET A 85 37.60 -9.10 -30.97
C MET A 85 38.24 -10.50 -31.02
N ALA A 86 37.50 -11.55 -30.66
CA ALA A 86 38.00 -12.92 -30.62
C ALA A 86 38.20 -13.54 -32.01
N ASP A 87 37.24 -13.33 -32.92
CA ASP A 87 37.34 -13.78 -34.33
C ASP A 87 36.66 -12.75 -35.27
N PRO A 88 37.43 -11.76 -35.75
CA PRO A 88 36.91 -10.72 -36.63
C PRO A 88 36.41 -11.25 -37.98
N ALA A 89 37.06 -12.29 -38.53
CA ALA A 89 36.71 -12.85 -39.82
C ALA A 89 35.36 -13.55 -39.75
N TRP A 90 35.15 -14.39 -38.74
CA TRP A 90 33.87 -15.04 -38.48
C TRP A 90 32.75 -14.01 -38.23
N PHE A 91 33.02 -12.98 -37.42
CA PHE A 91 32.04 -11.94 -37.13
C PHE A 91 31.61 -11.18 -38.39
N SER A 92 32.58 -10.74 -39.22
CA SER A 92 32.30 -10.00 -40.45
C SER A 92 31.43 -10.80 -41.44
N ALA A 93 31.65 -12.10 -41.57
CA ALA A 93 30.86 -12.98 -42.43
C ALA A 93 29.38 -13.06 -41.96
N ARG A 94 29.11 -12.99 -40.65
CA ARG A 94 27.74 -12.96 -40.13
C ARG A 94 27.08 -11.59 -40.31
N MET A 95 27.85 -10.51 -40.21
CA MET A 95 27.36 -9.16 -40.48
C MET A 95 26.90 -8.97 -41.93
N GLN A 96 27.57 -9.63 -42.89
CA GLN A 96 27.11 -9.66 -44.29
C GLN A 96 25.72 -10.33 -44.41
N GLY A 97 25.48 -11.42 -43.69
CA GLY A 97 24.17 -12.06 -43.63
C GLY A 97 23.09 -11.15 -43.05
N LEU A 98 23.40 -10.39 -42.00
CA LEU A 98 22.48 -9.39 -41.43
C LEU A 98 22.16 -8.26 -42.40
N ALA A 99 23.13 -7.83 -43.21
CA ALA A 99 22.93 -6.80 -44.22
C ALA A 99 21.98 -7.23 -45.35
N LEU A 100 21.84 -8.54 -45.58
CA LEU A 100 20.91 -9.11 -46.56
C LEU A 100 19.48 -9.26 -46.02
N VAL A 101 19.24 -9.03 -44.73
CA VAL A 101 17.91 -9.14 -44.13
C VAL A 101 17.01 -8.03 -44.70
N PRO A 102 15.88 -8.38 -45.34
CA PRO A 102 14.95 -7.39 -45.90
C PRO A 102 14.42 -6.39 -44.85
N GLU A 103 14.27 -5.13 -45.24
CA GLU A 103 13.73 -4.05 -44.40
C GLU A 103 12.41 -4.43 -43.69
N PRO A 104 11.43 -5.09 -44.35
CA PRO A 104 10.17 -5.46 -43.69
C PRO A 104 10.34 -6.40 -42.48
N LEU A 105 11.38 -7.25 -42.47
CA LEU A 105 11.63 -8.14 -41.34
C LEU A 105 12.13 -7.38 -40.10
N TRP A 106 12.88 -6.29 -40.31
CA TRP A 106 13.27 -5.39 -39.22
C TRP A 106 12.05 -4.74 -38.57
N TRP A 107 11.11 -4.26 -39.40
CA TRP A 107 9.83 -3.73 -38.93
C TRP A 107 9.02 -4.78 -38.15
N LEU A 108 8.93 -6.00 -38.66
CA LEU A 108 8.22 -7.10 -37.99
C LEU A 108 8.84 -7.44 -36.64
N MET A 109 10.18 -7.56 -36.57
CA MET A 109 10.88 -7.81 -35.31
C MET A 109 10.63 -6.69 -34.31
N GLY A 110 10.76 -5.43 -34.76
CA GLY A 110 10.46 -4.26 -33.93
C GLY A 110 9.02 -4.25 -33.40
N ALA A 111 8.05 -4.61 -34.23
CA ALA A 111 6.64 -4.71 -33.85
C ALA A 111 6.40 -5.82 -32.81
N ILE A 112 6.95 -7.03 -33.01
CA ILE A 112 6.80 -8.15 -32.08
C ILE A 112 7.41 -7.82 -30.72
N VAL A 113 8.63 -7.29 -30.70
CA VAL A 113 9.33 -6.90 -29.46
C VAL A 113 8.57 -5.78 -28.75
N SER A 114 8.13 -4.76 -29.49
CA SER A 114 7.34 -3.65 -28.95
C SER A 114 6.01 -4.13 -28.38
N PHE A 115 5.34 -5.08 -29.02
CA PHE A 115 4.11 -5.68 -28.50
C PHE A 115 4.37 -6.47 -27.21
N TYR A 116 5.40 -7.33 -27.20
CA TYR A 116 5.76 -8.14 -26.04
C TYR A 116 6.09 -7.29 -24.81
N PHE A 117 6.94 -6.27 -24.97
CA PHE A 117 7.32 -5.39 -23.86
C PHE A 117 6.29 -4.30 -23.57
N GLY A 118 5.57 -3.81 -24.58
CA GLY A 118 4.50 -2.81 -24.44
C GLY A 118 3.32 -3.33 -23.61
N ALA A 119 2.88 -4.56 -23.86
CA ALA A 119 1.83 -5.21 -23.06
C ALA A 119 2.27 -5.43 -21.59
N ARG A 120 3.55 -5.73 -21.35
CA ARG A 120 4.07 -5.90 -19.98
C ARG A 120 4.16 -4.58 -19.21
N MET A 121 4.51 -3.48 -19.87
CA MET A 121 4.55 -2.14 -19.24
C MET A 121 3.15 -1.67 -18.78
N GLN A 122 2.10 -2.00 -19.53
CA GLN A 122 0.71 -1.67 -19.12
C GLN A 122 0.31 -2.35 -17.80
N SER A 123 0.80 -3.57 -17.54
CA SER A 123 0.50 -4.28 -16.29
C SER A 123 1.13 -3.62 -15.04
N HIS A 124 2.25 -2.90 -15.21
CA HIS A 124 2.90 -2.13 -14.14
C HIS A 124 2.27 -0.74 -13.93
N GLY A 125 1.71 -0.11 -14.96
CA GLY A 125 1.02 1.19 -14.80
C GLY A 125 -0.16 1.13 -13.83
N GLN A 126 -0.85 -0.01 -13.78
CA GLN A 126 -1.99 -0.22 -12.89
C GLN A 126 -1.62 -0.22 -11.41
N SER A 127 -0.38 -0.55 -11.01
CA SER A 127 0.03 -0.46 -9.60
C SER A 127 0.25 0.99 -9.19
N PHE A 128 0.77 1.83 -10.10
CA PHE A 128 0.96 3.25 -9.86
C PHE A 128 -0.38 3.99 -9.75
N GLU A 129 -1.33 3.72 -10.65
CA GLU A 129 -2.68 4.27 -10.55
C GLU A 129 -3.39 3.82 -9.25
N ARG A 130 -3.24 2.54 -8.87
CA ARG A 130 -3.77 2.01 -7.60
C ARG A 130 -3.13 2.67 -6.38
N GLU A 131 -1.83 2.89 -6.40
CA GLU A 131 -1.10 3.56 -5.32
C GLU A 131 -1.48 5.04 -5.23
N MET A 132 -1.65 5.72 -6.36
CA MET A 132 -2.09 7.12 -6.42
C MET A 132 -3.54 7.27 -5.94
N ALA A 133 -4.44 6.35 -6.32
CA ALA A 133 -5.81 6.29 -5.83
C ALA A 133 -5.86 6.00 -4.31
N ALA A 134 -5.02 5.08 -3.82
CA ALA A 134 -4.92 4.78 -2.39
C ALA A 134 -4.34 5.96 -1.59
N ALA A 135 -3.36 6.69 -2.14
CA ALA A 135 -2.80 7.89 -1.53
C ALA A 135 -3.84 9.01 -1.44
N LEU A 136 -4.61 9.24 -2.51
CA LEU A 136 -5.71 10.21 -2.54
C LEU A 136 -6.82 9.84 -1.53
N ALA A 137 -7.18 8.56 -1.42
CA ALA A 137 -8.18 8.10 -0.45
C ALA A 137 -7.71 8.29 1.01
N ARG A 138 -6.42 8.11 1.30
CA ARG A 138 -5.83 8.38 2.63
C ARG A 138 -5.82 9.87 2.98
N MET A 139 -5.65 10.75 1.99
CA MET A 139 -5.76 12.20 2.21
C MET A 139 -7.21 12.60 2.51
N GLN A 140 -8.19 12.02 1.80
CA GLN A 140 -9.62 12.32 2.01
C GLN A 140 -10.19 11.76 3.31
N THR A 141 -9.63 10.66 3.82
CA THR A 141 -10.07 10.02 5.07
C THR A 141 -9.32 10.52 6.31
N ARG A 142 -8.42 11.51 6.16
CA ARG A 142 -7.81 12.21 7.30
C ARG A 142 -8.95 12.84 8.12
N PRO A 143 -9.25 12.35 9.35
CA PRO A 143 -10.29 12.96 10.15
C PRO A 143 -9.93 14.43 10.40
N PRO A 144 -10.91 15.35 10.41
CA PRO A 144 -10.66 16.72 10.81
C PRO A 144 -9.96 16.67 12.17
N ALA A 145 -8.85 17.40 12.29
CA ALA A 145 -8.13 17.49 13.56
C ALA A 145 -9.15 17.81 14.66
N PRO A 146 -9.11 17.12 15.81
CA PRO A 146 -10.06 17.37 16.89
C PRO A 146 -10.08 18.87 17.17
N ALA A 147 -11.28 19.47 17.15
CA ALA A 147 -11.48 20.87 17.50
C ALA A 147 -11.17 21.03 18.99
N GLY A 148 -9.90 21.26 19.30
CA GLY A 148 -9.40 21.30 20.66
C GLY A 148 -7.94 21.71 20.63
N HIS A 149 -7.70 22.92 21.14
CA HIS A 149 -6.46 23.70 21.11
C HIS A 149 -6.24 24.36 19.75
N GLY A 150 -6.17 25.69 19.75
CA GLY A 150 -5.76 26.46 18.57
C GLY A 150 -4.41 26.00 18.04
N PRO A 151 -3.89 26.59 16.93
CA PRO A 151 -2.54 26.25 16.46
C PRO A 151 -1.62 26.24 17.68
N PRO A 152 -0.76 25.21 17.89
CA PRO A 152 0.23 25.29 18.94
C PRO A 152 0.89 26.63 18.71
N ARG A 153 0.70 27.54 19.67
CA ARG A 153 1.32 28.85 19.60
C ARG A 153 2.76 28.51 19.34
N ALA A 154 3.34 29.12 18.30
CA ALA A 154 4.75 29.00 17.96
C ALA A 154 5.60 29.67 19.06
N ASP A 155 5.26 29.41 20.30
CA ASP A 155 5.91 29.84 21.51
C ASP A 155 7.07 28.87 21.68
N ALA A 156 8.24 29.38 21.34
CA ALA A 156 9.55 28.90 21.74
C ALA A 156 9.79 27.41 21.43
N ASN A 157 10.30 27.14 20.23
CA ASN A 157 11.09 25.94 20.02
C ASN A 157 12.44 26.14 20.73
N PRO A 158 12.68 25.55 21.92
CA PRO A 158 13.90 25.80 22.69
C PRO A 158 15.16 25.37 21.93
N ALA A 159 15.03 24.34 21.08
CA ALA A 159 16.13 23.88 20.23
C ALA A 159 16.49 24.89 19.13
N LEU A 160 15.54 25.71 18.67
CA LEU A 160 15.80 26.77 17.70
C LEU A 160 16.49 27.96 18.39
N GLU A 161 16.03 28.34 19.58
CA GLU A 161 16.62 29.43 20.38
C GLU A 161 18.05 29.13 20.84
N ASP A 162 18.35 27.88 21.21
CA ASP A 162 19.71 27.46 21.56
C ASP A 162 20.66 27.46 20.35
N TRP A 163 20.16 27.11 19.16
CA TRP A 163 20.95 27.18 17.93
C TRP A 163 21.33 28.63 17.58
N TRP A 164 20.38 29.56 17.70
CA TRP A 164 20.62 30.99 17.47
C TRP A 164 21.60 31.59 18.49
N ARG A 165 21.56 31.16 19.76
CA ARG A 165 22.52 31.58 20.79
C ARG A 165 23.92 31.05 20.58
N THR A 166 24.08 29.95 19.85
CA THR A 166 25.39 29.34 19.56
C THR A 166 26.07 29.98 18.34
N GLN A 167 25.32 30.74 17.52
CA GLN A 167 25.83 31.39 16.29
C GLN A 167 26.17 32.89 16.45
N ALA A 168 25.91 33.49 17.62
CA ALA A 168 26.28 34.87 17.96
C ALA A 168 27.55 34.91 18.83
#